data_AF-A0A832FC43-F1
#
_entry.id   AF-A0A832FC43-F1
#
_cell.length_a   1.000
_cell.length_b   1.000
_cell.length_c   1.000
_cell.angle_alpha   90.00
_cell.angle_beta   90.00
_cell.angle_gamma   90.00
#
_symmetry.space_group_name_H-M   'P 1'
#
loop_
_entity.id
_entity.type
_entity.pdbx_description
1 polymer ?
#
loop_
_entity_poly.entity_id
_entity_poly.type
_entity_poly.pdbx_seq_one_letter_code
_entity_poly.pdbx_strand_id
1 'polypeptide(L)'
;MFLVFARKYPTLVIHHNEGNSGIYHHNRALPLGYVSGLNTRPNECTITPSISILGVSFHPHGLKAILGLDTCEIVNELPDITNFINKNYVERLLESTSASEKIEIHCDLFTKQLAANNAKHPCIDKKAWGLMLRGTDETAVL
;
A
#
# COMPACT_ATOMS: atom_id res chain seq x y z
N MET A 1 3.61 -22.97 -6.29
CA MET A 1 3.37 -21.91 -7.30
C MET A 1 1.91 -21.51 -7.23
N PHE A 2 1.61 -20.22 -7.27
CA PHE A 2 0.24 -19.70 -7.30
C PHE A 2 0.16 -18.49 -8.23
N LEU A 3 -1.06 -18.20 -8.68
CA LEU A 3 -1.36 -17.06 -9.54
C LEU A 3 -1.96 -15.92 -8.71
N VAL A 4 -1.37 -14.74 -8.81
CA VAL A 4 -1.95 -13.49 -8.32
C VAL A 4 -2.81 -12.90 -9.42
N PHE A 5 -4.13 -12.98 -9.26
CA PHE A 5 -5.10 -12.41 -10.21
C PHE A 5 -5.27 -10.90 -10.04
N ALA A 6 -6.01 -10.30 -10.98
CA ALA A 6 -6.37 -8.89 -10.97
C ALA A 6 -6.97 -8.47 -9.63
N ARG A 7 -6.46 -7.37 -9.06
CA ARG A 7 -7.00 -6.75 -7.84
C ARG A 7 -7.63 -5.42 -8.20
N LYS A 8 -8.80 -5.15 -7.60
CA LYS A 8 -9.51 -3.87 -7.74
C LYS A 8 -8.78 -2.71 -7.04
N TYR A 9 -7.97 -3.02 -6.03
CA TYR A 9 -7.34 -2.05 -5.16
C TYR A 9 -5.82 -2.19 -5.22
N PRO A 10 -5.06 -1.10 -5.43
CA PRO A 10 -3.62 -1.13 -5.24
C PRO A 10 -3.29 -1.52 -3.80
N THR A 11 -2.20 -2.26 -3.61
CA THR A 11 -1.83 -2.82 -2.31
C THR A 11 -0.34 -2.60 -2.04
N LEU A 12 0.00 -2.02 -0.89
CA LEU A 12 1.35 -2.11 -0.34
C LEU A 12 1.49 -3.46 0.36
N VAL A 13 2.48 -4.24 -0.04
CA VAL A 13 2.78 -5.54 0.55
C VAL A 13 4.16 -5.49 1.19
N ILE A 14 4.23 -5.92 2.44
CA ILE A 14 5.45 -6.15 3.19
C ILE A 14 5.51 -7.64 3.47
N HIS A 15 6.62 -8.27 3.13
CA HIS A 15 6.81 -9.70 3.35
C HIS A 15 8.25 -10.01 3.72
N HIS A 16 8.40 -11.00 4.59
CA HIS A 16 9.71 -11.52 4.92
C HIS A 16 9.63 -12.94 5.48
N ASN A 17 10.73 -13.66 5.34
CA ASN A 17 11.05 -14.88 6.06
C ASN A 17 12.40 -14.64 6.75
N GLU A 18 12.37 -14.35 8.06
CA GLU A 18 13.57 -14.02 8.85
C GLU A 18 14.43 -12.90 8.22
N GLY A 19 13.79 -11.85 7.69
CA GLY A 19 14.45 -10.72 7.05
C GLY A 19 14.81 -10.94 5.57
N ASN A 20 14.59 -12.14 5.03
CA ASN A 20 14.79 -12.45 3.62
C ASN A 20 13.48 -12.40 2.84
N SER A 21 13.58 -12.28 1.51
CA SER A 21 12.39 -12.38 0.65
C SER A 21 11.76 -13.76 0.74
N GLY A 22 10.45 -13.81 1.02
CA GLY A 22 9.68 -15.04 0.97
C GLY A 22 8.83 -15.18 -0.29
N ILE A 23 8.75 -14.16 -1.14
CA ILE A 23 8.01 -14.19 -2.42
C ILE A 23 8.99 -14.07 -3.58
N TYR A 24 8.82 -14.94 -4.57
CA TYR A 24 9.65 -15.01 -5.77
C TYR A 24 8.77 -14.93 -7.01
N HIS A 25 9.19 -14.13 -7.98
CA HIS A 25 8.57 -14.01 -9.30
C HIS A 25 9.58 -14.44 -10.35
N HIS A 26 9.29 -15.47 -11.15
CA HIS A 26 10.22 -16.05 -12.13
C HIS A 26 11.63 -16.32 -11.56
N ASN A 27 11.71 -16.97 -10.39
CA ASN A 27 12.94 -17.22 -9.62
C ASN A 27 13.71 -15.98 -9.12
N ARG A 28 13.17 -14.77 -9.31
CA ARG A 28 13.72 -13.53 -8.74
C ARG A 28 13.01 -13.20 -7.44
N ALA A 29 13.78 -12.94 -6.39
CA ALA A 29 13.25 -12.45 -5.12
C ALA A 29 12.56 -11.09 -5.32
N LEU A 30 11.35 -10.94 -4.78
CA LEU A 30 10.67 -9.64 -4.71
C LEU A 30 11.26 -8.79 -3.58
N PRO A 31 11.18 -7.44 -3.69
CA PRO A 31 11.55 -6.55 -2.60
C PRO A 31 10.77 -6.87 -1.33
N LEU A 32 11.37 -6.72 -0.14
CA LEU A 32 10.69 -6.96 1.15
C LEU A 32 9.45 -6.09 1.34
N GLY A 33 9.45 -4.89 0.73
CA GLY A 33 8.26 -4.07 0.61
C GLY A 33 8.07 -3.65 -0.84
N TYR A 34 6.88 -3.89 -1.40
CA TYR A 34 6.55 -3.49 -2.76
C TYR A 34 5.11 -3.00 -2.86
N VAL A 35 4.84 -2.16 -3.87
CA VAL A 35 3.48 -1.75 -4.21
C VAL A 35 3.01 -2.57 -5.40
N SER A 36 1.85 -3.20 -5.27
CA SER A 36 1.14 -3.81 -6.39
C SER A 36 0.07 -2.83 -6.86
N GLY A 37 0.17 -2.42 -8.13
CA GLY A 37 -0.86 -1.63 -8.80
C GLY A 37 -1.97 -2.50 -9.39
N LEU A 38 -2.53 -2.05 -10.51
CA LEU A 38 -3.47 -2.81 -11.32
C LEU A 38 -2.73 -3.94 -12.05
N ASN A 39 -3.22 -5.17 -11.92
CA ASN A 39 -2.75 -6.30 -12.71
C ASN A 39 -3.74 -6.58 -13.84
N THR A 40 -3.27 -6.49 -15.08
CA THR A 40 -4.00 -6.84 -16.30
C THR A 40 -3.74 -8.28 -16.74
N ARG A 41 -2.74 -8.93 -16.13
CA ARG A 41 -2.38 -10.33 -16.35
C ARG A 41 -2.12 -11.02 -15.00
N PRO A 42 -2.36 -12.33 -14.88
CA PRO A 42 -1.97 -13.06 -13.68
C PRO A 42 -0.44 -12.99 -13.47
N ASN A 43 -0.02 -12.71 -12.25
CA ASN A 43 1.40 -12.77 -11.87
C ASN A 43 1.71 -14.12 -11.22
N GLU A 44 2.68 -14.85 -11.77
CA GLU A 44 3.14 -16.13 -11.25
C GLU A 44 4.14 -15.94 -10.12
N CYS A 45 3.73 -16.29 -8.91
CA CYS A 45 4.56 -16.15 -7.72
C CYS A 45 4.76 -17.49 -7.02
N THR A 46 5.91 -17.61 -6.37
CA THR A 46 6.22 -18.70 -5.43
C THR A 46 6.40 -18.09 -4.04
N ILE A 47 5.72 -18.65 -3.05
CA ILE A 47 5.82 -18.28 -1.63
C ILE A 47 6.61 -19.37 -0.92
N THR A 48 7.59 -18.98 -0.10
CA THR A 48 8.27 -19.89 0.81
C THR A 48 7.36 -20.24 1.99
N PRO A 49 7.49 -21.45 2.57
CA PRO A 49 6.85 -21.78 3.83
C PRO A 49 7.18 -20.76 4.93
N SER A 50 6.29 -20.60 5.90
CA SER A 50 6.49 -19.78 7.11
C SER A 50 6.74 -18.28 6.88
N ILE A 51 6.35 -17.74 5.71
CA ILE A 51 6.47 -16.32 5.41
C ILE A 51 5.53 -15.47 6.30
N SER A 52 6.02 -14.31 6.75
CA SER A 52 5.19 -13.23 7.28
C SER A 52 4.79 -12.29 6.14
N ILE A 53 3.48 -12.05 5.97
CA ILE A 53 2.96 -11.13 4.95
C ILE A 53 2.00 -10.15 5.64
N LEU A 54 2.21 -8.86 5.40
CA LEU A 54 1.31 -7.78 5.78
C LEU A 54 0.96 -6.98 4.53
N GLY A 55 -0.33 -6.71 4.33
CA GLY A 55 -0.84 -5.97 3.18
C GLY A 55 -1.74 -4.83 3.59
N VAL A 56 -1.56 -3.66 2.99
CA VAL A 56 -2.47 -2.51 3.10
C VAL A 56 -3.04 -2.21 1.73
N SER A 57 -4.35 -2.35 1.59
CA SER A 57 -5.07 -2.02 0.35
C SER A 57 -5.53 -0.58 0.39
N PHE A 58 -5.37 0.14 -0.72
CA PHE A 58 -5.79 1.53 -0.86
C PHE A 58 -6.94 1.64 -1.84
N HIS A 59 -7.78 2.66 -1.65
CA HIS A 59 -8.63 3.14 -2.74
C HIS A 59 -7.75 3.52 -3.95
N PRO A 60 -8.18 3.33 -5.22
CA PRO A 60 -7.33 3.60 -6.39
C PRO A 60 -6.70 5.01 -6.37
N HIS A 61 -7.48 6.02 -5.97
CA HIS A 61 -6.99 7.40 -5.82
C HIS A 61 -6.24 7.67 -4.50
N GLY A 62 -6.37 6.79 -3.50
CA GLY A 62 -5.74 6.94 -2.19
C GLY A 62 -4.23 6.75 -2.24
N LEU A 63 -3.74 5.83 -3.08
CA LEU A 63 -2.30 5.63 -3.27
C LEU A 63 -1.63 6.91 -3.80
N LYS A 64 -2.27 7.59 -4.77
CA LYS A 64 -1.80 8.86 -5.32
C LYS A 64 -1.83 9.97 -4.28
N ALA A 65 -2.90 10.05 -3.49
CA ALA A 65 -3.04 11.08 -2.45
C ALA A 65 -2.02 10.93 -1.31
N ILE A 66 -1.64 9.70 -0.95
CA ILE A 66 -0.73 9.41 0.16
C ILE A 66 0.72 9.38 -0.33
N LEU A 67 1.02 8.58 -1.35
CA LEU A 67 2.40 8.31 -1.79
C LEU A 67 2.80 9.09 -3.05
N GLY A 68 1.89 9.88 -3.64
CA GLY A 68 2.15 10.57 -4.91
C GLY A 68 2.20 9.63 -6.11
N LEU A 69 1.86 8.34 -5.93
CA LEU A 69 1.98 7.30 -6.96
C LEU A 69 0.70 7.13 -7.76
N ASP A 70 0.80 7.30 -9.08
CA ASP A 70 -0.30 6.95 -9.96
C ASP A 70 -0.31 5.44 -10.24
N THR A 71 -1.42 4.79 -9.92
CA THR A 71 -1.59 3.34 -10.15
C THR A 71 -1.48 2.95 -11.63
N CYS A 72 -1.72 3.89 -12.54
CA CYS A 72 -1.57 3.67 -13.98
C CYS A 72 -0.09 3.58 -14.42
N GLU A 73 0.85 4.09 -13.62
CA GLU A 73 2.29 4.04 -13.93
C GLU A 73 2.94 2.71 -13.51
N ILE A 74 2.28 1.96 -12.63
CA ILE A 74 2.81 0.72 -12.04
C ILE A 74 1.96 -0.51 -12.41
N VAL A 75 1.33 -0.48 -13.59
CA VAL A 75 0.49 -1.57 -14.09
C VAL A 75 1.33 -2.81 -14.38
N ASN A 76 0.96 -3.96 -13.80
CA ASN A 76 1.73 -5.21 -13.82
C ASN A 76 3.15 -5.12 -13.22
N GLU A 77 3.50 -4.01 -12.57
CA GLU A 77 4.80 -3.82 -11.94
C GLU A 77 4.71 -4.01 -10.42
N LEU A 78 5.84 -4.41 -9.82
CA LEU A 78 5.99 -4.61 -8.38
C LEU A 78 7.18 -3.81 -7.84
N PRO A 79 7.18 -2.47 -7.97
CA PRO A 79 8.31 -1.65 -7.57
C PRO A 79 8.55 -1.72 -6.06
N ASP A 80 9.82 -1.67 -5.68
CA ASP A 80 10.25 -1.54 -4.29
C ASP A 80 9.67 -0.24 -3.69
N ILE A 81 9.01 -0.36 -2.54
CA ILE A 81 8.39 0.78 -1.86
C ILE A 81 9.43 1.83 -1.45
N THR A 82 10.68 1.43 -1.20
CA THR A 82 11.79 2.32 -0.80
C THR A 82 12.21 3.30 -1.89
N ASN A 83 11.75 3.10 -3.14
CA ASN A 83 11.89 4.10 -4.20
C ASN A 83 11.01 5.35 -3.94
N PHE A 84 9.98 5.23 -3.10
CA PHE A 84 8.96 6.26 -2.89
C PHE A 84 8.91 6.78 -1.45
N ILE A 85 9.40 5.99 -0.49
CA ILE A 85 9.44 6.36 0.93
C ILE A 85 10.79 6.00 1.54
N ASN A 86 11.07 6.56 2.72
CA ASN A 86 12.32 6.30 3.44
C ASN A 86 12.49 4.81 3.78
N LYS A 87 13.67 4.25 3.47
CA LYS A 87 14.03 2.85 3.75
C LYS A 87 13.84 2.42 5.21
N ASN A 88 14.03 3.33 6.16
CA ASN A 88 13.83 3.10 7.60
C ASN A 88 12.42 2.55 7.90
N TYR A 89 11.42 2.90 7.09
CA TYR A 89 10.06 2.37 7.25
C TYR A 89 10.00 0.83 7.13
N VAL A 90 10.66 0.25 6.13
CA VAL A 90 10.66 -1.21 5.94
C VAL A 90 11.43 -1.87 7.08
N GLU A 91 12.57 -1.29 7.48
CA GLU A 91 13.39 -1.78 8.60
C GLU A 91 12.58 -1.83 9.90
N ARG A 92 11.87 -0.74 10.25
CA ARG A 92 10.98 -0.70 11.43
C ARG A 92 9.90 -1.79 11.41
N LEU A 93 9.35 -2.11 10.24
CA LEU A 93 8.33 -3.15 10.10
C LEU A 93 8.89 -4.57 10.26
N LEU A 94 10.14 -4.79 9.85
CA LEU A 94 10.83 -6.07 9.99
C LEU A 94 11.26 -6.32 11.44
N GLU A 95 11.66 -5.27 12.15
CA GLU A 95 12.05 -5.33 13.57
C GLU A 95 10.84 -5.46 14.51
N SER A 96 9.66 -5.05 14.06
CA SER A 96 8.44 -5.13 14.84
C SER A 96 7.96 -6.58 15.04
N THR A 97 7.68 -6.92 16.30
CA THR A 97 7.27 -8.27 16.71
C THR A 97 5.75 -8.42 16.84
N SER A 98 5.02 -7.30 16.93
CA SER A 98 3.57 -7.31 17.15
C SER A 98 2.78 -6.72 15.98
N ALA A 99 1.60 -7.27 15.72
CA ALA A 99 0.72 -6.75 14.67
C ALA A 99 0.31 -5.29 14.94
N SER A 100 0.06 -4.94 16.21
CA SER A 100 -0.32 -3.58 16.61
C SER A 100 0.77 -2.56 16.30
N GLU A 101 2.03 -2.87 16.60
CA GLU A 101 3.16 -1.98 16.29
C GLU A 101 3.34 -1.82 14.77
N LYS A 102 3.18 -2.90 13.99
CA LYS A 102 3.19 -2.80 12.51
C LYS A 102 2.08 -1.87 12.00
N ILE A 103 0.88 -1.96 12.56
CA ILE A 103 -0.24 -1.06 12.23
C ILE A 103 0.11 0.39 12.61
N GLU A 104 0.69 0.62 13.78
CA GLU A 104 1.12 1.96 14.20
C GLU A 104 2.17 2.56 13.26
N ILE A 105 3.13 1.76 12.79
CA ILE A 105 4.14 2.19 11.81
C ILE A 105 3.48 2.60 10.49
N HIS A 106 2.47 1.85 10.02
CA HIS A 106 1.68 2.23 8.85
C HIS A 106 0.91 3.54 9.07
N CYS A 107 0.20 3.67 10.19
CA CYS A 107 -0.56 4.86 10.53
C CYS A 107 0.33 6.11 10.62
N ASP A 108 1.50 6.00 11.26
CA ASP A 108 2.51 7.05 11.36
C ASP A 108 2.99 7.49 9.97
N LEU A 109 3.37 6.53 9.10
CA LEU A 109 3.79 6.82 7.73
C LEU A 109 2.70 7.56 6.96
N PHE A 110 1.48 7.02 6.92
CA PHE A 110 0.41 7.57 6.10
C PHE A 110 -0.03 8.95 6.59
N THR A 111 -0.07 9.16 7.91
CA THR A 111 -0.40 10.46 8.51
C THR A 111 0.64 11.51 8.16
N LYS A 112 1.93 11.17 8.28
CA LYS A 112 3.04 12.08 7.89
C LYS A 112 2.98 12.45 6.41
N GLN A 113 2.72 11.47 5.54
CA GLN A 113 2.62 11.71 4.11
C GLN A 113 1.42 12.60 3.77
N LEU A 114 0.24 12.32 4.35
CA LEU A 114 -0.95 13.16 4.16
C LEU A 114 -0.72 14.60 4.65
N ALA A 115 -0.09 14.78 5.81
CA ALA A 115 0.24 16.10 6.33
C ALA A 115 1.22 16.86 5.41
N ALA A 116 2.25 16.18 4.91
CA ALA A 116 3.21 16.75 3.97
C ALA A 116 2.56 17.12 2.62
N ASN A 117 1.64 16.31 2.12
CA ASN A 117 0.93 16.57 0.86
C ASN A 117 -0.07 17.71 0.99
N ASN A 118 -0.76 17.84 2.13
CA ASN A 118 -1.62 19.00 2.43
C ASN A 118 -0.81 20.31 2.54
N ALA A 119 0.43 20.26 3.04
CA ALA A 119 1.31 21.42 3.05
C ALA A 119 1.76 21.83 1.64
N LYS A 120 1.90 20.86 0.71
CA LYS A 120 2.24 21.09 -0.71
C LYS A 120 1.05 21.50 -1.57
N HIS A 121 -0.16 21.10 -1.18
CA HIS A 121 -1.42 21.46 -1.83
C HIS A 121 -2.36 22.09 -0.79
N PRO A 122 -2.28 23.42 -0.55
CA PRO A 122 -2.95 24.08 0.58
C PRO A 122 -4.49 23.98 0.61
N CYS A 123 -5.15 23.39 -0.38
CA CYS A 123 -6.60 23.21 -0.36
C CYS A 123 -7.07 22.10 -1.32
N ILE A 124 -7.43 20.94 -0.76
CA ILE A 124 -8.75 20.41 -1.11
C ILE A 124 -9.71 21.17 -0.20
N ASP A 125 -10.40 22.12 -0.82
CA ASP A 125 -11.38 23.03 -0.23
C ASP A 125 -12.22 22.32 0.84
N LYS A 126 -12.42 22.98 2.01
CA LYS A 126 -13.29 22.51 3.11
C LYS A 126 -14.66 22.03 2.61
N LYS A 127 -15.07 22.50 1.43
CA LYS A 127 -16.24 22.05 0.66
C LYS A 127 -16.27 20.56 0.33
N ALA A 128 -15.15 19.92 -0.04
CA ALA A 128 -15.12 18.49 -0.40
C ALA A 128 -15.22 17.59 0.85
N TRP A 129 -14.54 17.96 1.94
CA TRP A 129 -14.71 17.32 3.25
C TRP A 129 -16.14 17.47 3.78
N GLY A 130 -16.73 18.65 3.61
CA GLY A 130 -18.13 18.92 3.96
C GLY A 130 -19.16 18.23 3.06
N LEU A 131 -18.78 17.71 1.90
CA LEU A 131 -19.64 16.90 1.02
C LEU A 131 -19.57 15.41 1.37
N MET A 132 -18.39 14.90 1.75
CA MET A 132 -18.25 13.52 2.24
C MET A 132 -18.98 13.28 3.56
N LEU A 133 -18.97 14.24 4.49
CA LEU A 133 -19.68 14.13 5.77
C LEU A 133 -21.20 14.31 5.68
N ARG A 134 -21.71 14.90 4.58
CA ARG A 134 -23.15 15.04 4.32
C ARG A 134 -23.77 13.81 3.65
N GLY A 135 -22.95 12.92 3.09
CA GLY A 135 -23.40 11.70 2.43
C GLY A 135 -23.70 10.54 3.38
N THR A 136 -23.46 10.72 4.70
CA THR A 136 -23.64 9.68 5.72
C THR A 136 -24.87 9.86 6.61
N ASP A 137 -25.71 10.87 6.35
CA ASP A 137 -27.04 10.96 6.96
C ASP A 137 -28.07 10.35 5.99
N GLU A 138 -28.47 9.11 6.26
CA GLU A 138 -29.65 8.49 5.66
C GLU A 138 -30.89 9.34 5.96
N THR A 139 -31.58 9.84 4.93
CA THR A 139 -33.06 9.81 4.73
C THR A 139 -33.55 10.93 3.80
N ALA A 140 -34.02 10.53 2.61
CA ALA A 140 -35.14 11.12 1.89
C ALA A 140 -35.60 10.01 0.93
N VAL A 141 -36.64 9.20 1.20
CA VAL A 141 -38.06 9.57 1.36
C VAL A 141 -38.48 10.62 0.32
N LEU A 142 -38.51 10.22 -0.96
CA LEU A 142 -39.72 9.86 -1.73
C LEU A 142 -39.29 9.33 -3.10
#